data_AF-A0A6I6SDL7-F1
#
_entry.id   AF-A0A6I6SDL7-F1
#
_cell.length_a   1.000
_cell.length_b   1.000
_cell.length_c   1.000
_cell.angle_alpha   90.00
_cell.angle_beta   90.00
_cell.angle_gamma   90.00
#
_symmetry.space_group_name_H-M   'P 1'
#
loop_
_entity.id
_entity.type
_entity.pdbx_description
1 polymer ?
#
loop_
_entity_poly.entity_id
_entity_poly.type
_entity_poly.pdbx_seq_one_letter_code
_entity_poly.pdbx_strand_id
1 'polypeptide(L)'
;MSSDPRCRRPLRSALAVGAASVALLFCAAAPGTAAESPGQKIADALRTSPVYVDPSLSSAVGPDDQRRLVTQIQQTRLPIKVVLVPLVEGDSWGGKSEQLAQVVHDRMGGGPAILITPGSYPDDIAADEWPSNAHQAGRAAASIFFDDAMKGAGLTKRISRAIDIIKAGDGDKVYDRLTARYGTSSGSGTAKKPAAHGGSPVVRIVALVAGPLLVLAAAWLLLRRRSRLRDLATPFAMPRSVFAAAHKADEDGLRDRATEEVVRLGEEARAAEGDPAAVERALDAYSAAGTVLDRARGVTDLAGVFALIAEGRAALSTAPATLPLCFFHPLHGPAVRRIPWRPLGRREQLRVAACDTCLRAVRARRAPAVLTERLDGHLVPYFEVPAEKSLWAATGYGSLLSGDSLAAHVQRGDFTRTLG
;
A
#
# COMPACT_ATOMS: atom_id res chain seq x y z
N MET A 1 66.50 -28.27 84.76
CA MET A 1 66.37 -29.50 83.96
C MET A 1 65.46 -29.22 82.79
N SER A 2 66.02 -29.33 81.58
CA SER A 2 65.41 -29.64 80.27
C SER A 2 64.11 -28.96 79.86
N SER A 3 63.91 -28.44 78.65
CA SER A 3 64.74 -28.19 77.47
C SER A 3 63.86 -27.30 76.56
N ASP A 4 64.45 -26.26 75.97
CA ASP A 4 63.99 -25.60 74.74
C ASP A 4 63.97 -26.61 73.57
N PRO A 5 63.63 -26.27 72.31
CA PRO A 5 62.75 -25.26 71.73
C PRO A 5 61.83 -25.90 70.64
N ARG A 6 60.98 -25.12 69.95
CA ARG A 6 60.92 -25.10 68.46
C ARG A 6 59.79 -24.23 67.92
N CYS A 7 60.16 -23.00 67.59
CA CYS A 7 59.64 -22.26 66.45
C CYS A 7 59.85 -23.09 65.17
N ARG A 8 58.79 -23.30 64.38
CA ARG A 8 58.88 -23.78 62.98
C ARG A 8 57.81 -23.08 62.13
N ARG A 9 58.26 -22.15 61.28
CA ARG A 9 57.62 -21.84 59.98
C ARG A 9 58.42 -22.55 58.88
N PRO A 10 57.76 -23.07 57.84
CA PRO A 10 58.05 -22.62 56.48
C PRO A 10 56.74 -22.47 55.65
N LEU A 11 56.52 -21.38 54.88
CA LEU A 11 57.02 -21.05 53.54
C LEU A 11 56.45 -21.92 52.39
N ARG A 12 55.82 -21.22 51.42
CA ARG A 12 55.48 -21.60 50.01
C ARG A 12 54.17 -22.40 49.86
N SER A 13 53.22 -22.13 48.96
CA SER A 13 53.25 -21.52 47.62
C SER A 13 51.87 -20.94 47.23
N ALA A 14 51.87 -20.10 46.20
CA ALA A 14 50.76 -19.39 45.57
C ALA A 14 49.70 -20.25 44.86
N LEU A 15 48.67 -19.54 44.36
CA LEU A 15 47.60 -19.88 43.40
C LEU A 15 46.27 -20.38 43.96
N ALA A 16 45.26 -19.50 43.96
CA ALA A 16 44.09 -19.64 43.08
C ALA A 16 43.14 -18.44 43.27
N VAL A 17 43.11 -17.58 42.25
CA VAL A 17 42.01 -16.63 41.99
C VAL A 17 40.77 -17.44 41.63
N GLY A 18 39.62 -17.17 42.26
CA GLY A 18 38.36 -17.78 41.84
C GLY A 18 37.16 -17.43 42.71
N ALA A 19 36.12 -16.92 42.05
CA ALA A 19 34.72 -16.83 42.48
C ALA A 19 34.31 -15.65 43.39
N ALA A 20 34.22 -14.47 42.80
CA ALA A 20 33.24 -13.45 43.19
C ALA A 20 32.22 -13.29 42.06
N SER A 21 31.23 -14.18 42.02
CA SER A 21 30.07 -14.05 41.13
C SER A 21 28.85 -14.66 41.81
N VAL A 22 27.83 -13.84 42.04
CA VAL A 22 26.37 -14.11 42.09
C VAL A 22 25.75 -13.17 43.14
N ALA A 23 25.48 -11.94 42.71
CA ALA A 23 24.55 -11.02 43.37
C ALA A 23 24.06 -9.98 42.36
N LEU A 24 23.40 -10.42 41.29
CA LEU A 24 22.68 -9.57 40.34
C LEU A 24 21.60 -10.41 39.65
N LEU A 25 20.53 -10.70 40.37
CA LEU A 25 19.30 -11.29 39.83
C LEU A 25 18.16 -10.77 40.69
N PHE A 26 17.58 -9.63 40.28
CA PHE A 26 16.15 -9.28 40.39
C PHE A 26 15.93 -7.87 39.81
N CYS A 27 16.23 -7.70 38.52
CA CYS A 27 15.50 -6.74 37.70
C CYS A 27 14.41 -7.53 36.99
N ALA A 28 13.28 -7.72 37.66
CA ALA A 28 12.05 -8.14 36.99
C ALA A 28 11.65 -6.99 36.07
N ALA A 29 11.98 -7.10 34.79
CA ALA A 29 11.43 -6.24 33.76
C ALA A 29 9.91 -6.39 33.81
N ALA A 30 9.20 -5.32 34.16
CA ALA A 30 7.76 -5.26 33.97
C ALA A 30 7.47 -5.55 32.48
N PRO A 31 6.49 -6.40 32.14
CA PRO A 31 6.09 -6.58 30.75
C PRO A 31 5.63 -5.22 30.24
N GLY A 32 6.40 -4.63 29.32
CA GLY A 32 5.96 -3.45 28.61
C GLY A 32 4.62 -3.78 27.95
N THR A 33 3.56 -3.07 28.34
CA THR A 33 2.29 -3.11 27.61
C THR A 33 2.59 -2.62 26.21
N ALA A 34 2.74 -3.55 25.26
CA ALA A 34 2.85 -3.23 23.86
C ALA A 34 1.68 -2.32 23.49
N ALA A 35 1.97 -1.17 22.87
CA ALA A 35 0.94 -0.27 22.40
C ALA A 35 -0.07 -1.08 21.56
N GLU A 36 -1.34 -0.94 21.90
CA GLU A 36 -2.42 -1.67 21.24
C GLU A 36 -2.39 -1.37 19.74
N SER A 37 -2.39 -2.42 18.90
CA SER A 37 -2.31 -2.23 17.46
C SER A 37 -3.54 -1.46 16.95
N PRO A 38 -3.43 -0.63 15.90
CA PRO A 38 -4.56 0.12 15.36
C PRO A 38 -5.79 -0.76 15.06
N GLY A 39 -5.57 -2.00 14.59
CA GLY A 39 -6.64 -2.97 14.35
C GLY A 39 -7.29 -3.51 15.61
N GLN A 40 -6.50 -3.73 16.67
CA GLN A 40 -7.04 -4.14 17.96
C GLN A 40 -7.91 -3.02 18.55
N LYS A 41 -7.45 -1.76 18.51
CA LYS A 41 -8.22 -0.60 18.98
C LYS A 41 -9.58 -0.47 18.27
N ILE A 42 -9.61 -0.64 16.94
CA ILE A 42 -10.86 -0.58 16.17
C ILE A 42 -11.76 -1.76 16.54
N ALA A 43 -11.21 -2.98 16.61
CA ALA A 43 -11.98 -4.17 16.98
C ALA A 43 -12.61 -4.02 18.37
N ASP A 44 -11.86 -3.51 19.35
CA ASP A 44 -12.30 -3.25 20.71
C ASP A 44 -13.44 -2.23 20.75
N ALA A 45 -13.31 -1.13 20.00
CA ALA A 45 -14.39 -0.16 19.83
C ALA A 45 -15.65 -0.79 19.19
N LEU A 46 -15.47 -1.66 18.19
CA LEU A 46 -16.57 -2.33 17.50
C LEU A 46 -17.33 -3.35 18.35
N ARG A 47 -16.71 -3.87 19.42
CA ARG A 47 -17.42 -4.71 20.41
C ARG A 47 -18.44 -3.88 21.20
N THR A 48 -18.20 -2.59 21.36
CA THR A 48 -19.08 -1.68 22.11
C THR A 48 -20.13 -1.01 21.21
N SER A 49 -19.74 -0.61 20.00
CA SER A 49 -20.62 0.08 19.03
C SER A 49 -20.45 -0.51 17.63
N PRO A 50 -21.51 -0.70 16.83
CA PRO A 50 -21.34 -1.21 15.47
C PRO A 50 -20.72 -0.21 14.50
N VAL A 51 -20.48 1.05 14.90
CA VAL A 51 -19.91 2.09 14.04
C VAL A 51 -18.69 2.70 14.73
N TYR A 52 -17.53 2.56 14.10
CA TYR A 52 -16.30 3.27 14.45
C TYR A 52 -16.03 4.36 13.41
N VAL A 53 -15.76 5.58 13.88
CA VAL A 53 -15.37 6.72 13.03
C VAL A 53 -14.07 7.28 13.60
N ASP A 54 -13.03 7.32 12.78
CA ASP A 54 -11.78 7.96 13.13
C ASP A 54 -11.97 9.47 13.34
N PRO A 55 -11.30 10.10 14.32
CA PRO A 55 -11.42 11.54 14.55
C PRO A 55 -11.15 12.39 13.31
N SER A 56 -10.27 11.96 12.40
CA SER A 56 -9.99 12.68 11.15
C SER A 56 -11.19 12.78 10.20
N LEU A 57 -12.20 11.89 10.33
CA LEU A 57 -13.42 11.87 9.52
C LEU A 57 -14.63 12.49 10.23
N SER A 58 -14.47 13.07 11.42
CA SER A 58 -15.59 13.61 12.21
C SER A 58 -16.30 14.81 11.55
N SER A 59 -15.64 15.50 10.63
CA SER A 59 -16.22 16.58 9.83
C SER A 59 -17.14 16.06 8.70
N ALA A 60 -16.87 14.86 8.20
CA ALA A 60 -17.67 14.20 7.17
C ALA A 60 -18.79 13.32 7.75
N VAL A 61 -18.55 12.73 8.92
CA VAL A 61 -19.50 11.88 9.64
C VAL A 61 -19.53 12.32 11.10
N GLY A 62 -20.51 13.14 11.45
CA GLY A 62 -20.64 13.68 12.80
C GLY A 62 -21.29 12.69 13.79
N PRO A 63 -21.36 13.05 15.09
CA PRO A 63 -21.97 12.20 16.11
C PRO A 63 -23.45 11.85 15.84
N ASP A 64 -24.21 12.76 15.22
CA ASP A 64 -25.60 12.50 14.84
C ASP A 64 -25.71 11.48 13.69
N ASP A 65 -24.82 11.55 12.72
CA ASP A 65 -24.73 10.57 11.64
C ASP A 65 -24.39 9.19 12.20
N GLN A 66 -23.41 9.13 13.10
CA GLN A 66 -23.02 7.89 13.76
C GLN A 66 -24.20 7.26 14.52
N ARG A 67 -24.97 8.06 15.29
CA ARG A 67 -26.18 7.58 15.99
C ARG A 67 -27.24 7.05 15.03
N ARG A 68 -27.46 7.73 13.89
CA ARG A 68 -28.39 7.27 12.84
C ARG A 68 -27.95 5.92 12.27
N LEU A 69 -26.67 5.77 11.93
CA LEU A 69 -26.13 4.51 11.40
C LEU A 69 -26.24 3.37 12.42
N VAL A 70 -25.90 3.62 13.70
CA VAL A 70 -26.05 2.62 14.78
C VAL A 70 -27.51 2.15 14.86
N THR A 71 -28.47 3.08 14.86
CA THR A 71 -29.90 2.75 14.93
C THR A 71 -30.35 1.92 13.72
N GLN A 72 -29.94 2.31 12.51
CA GLN A 72 -30.27 1.58 11.28
C GLN A 72 -29.69 0.16 11.29
N ILE A 73 -28.43 0.00 11.69
CA ILE A 73 -27.76 -1.30 11.79
C ILE A 73 -28.51 -2.21 12.76
N GLN A 74 -28.88 -1.72 13.95
CA GLN A 74 -29.63 -2.51 14.93
C GLN A 74 -31.00 -2.98 14.38
N GLN A 75 -31.67 -2.15 13.58
CA GLN A 75 -32.93 -2.51 12.92
C GLN A 75 -32.79 -3.54 11.79
N THR A 76 -31.58 -3.79 11.29
CA THR A 76 -31.33 -4.87 10.31
C THR A 76 -31.31 -6.24 10.95
N ARG A 77 -30.91 -6.33 12.23
CA ARG A 77 -30.57 -7.58 12.94
C ARG A 77 -29.46 -8.41 12.27
N LEU A 78 -28.69 -7.80 11.36
CA LEU A 78 -27.53 -8.41 10.72
C LEU A 78 -26.25 -8.01 11.47
N PRO A 79 -25.17 -8.81 11.39
CA PRO A 79 -23.89 -8.50 12.03
C PRO A 79 -23.10 -7.44 11.24
N ILE A 80 -23.76 -6.33 10.88
CA ILE A 80 -23.15 -5.22 10.15
C ILE A 80 -22.31 -4.37 11.11
N LYS A 81 -21.09 -4.06 10.69
CA LYS A 81 -20.14 -3.16 11.34
C LYS A 81 -19.66 -2.15 10.31
N VAL A 82 -19.48 -0.90 10.73
CA VAL A 82 -19.00 0.19 9.88
C VAL A 82 -17.69 0.71 10.49
N VAL A 83 -16.64 0.75 9.68
CA VAL A 83 -15.31 1.23 10.09
C VAL A 83 -14.88 2.33 9.14
N LEU A 84 -14.93 3.57 9.61
CA LEU A 84 -14.53 4.73 8.83
C LEU A 84 -13.18 5.22 9.34
N VAL A 85 -12.13 4.83 8.62
CA VAL A 85 -10.76 5.33 8.80
C VAL A 85 -10.26 5.82 7.45
N PRO A 86 -9.44 6.88 7.39
CA PRO A 86 -8.76 7.23 6.15
C PRO A 86 -7.93 6.04 5.67
N LEU A 87 -8.10 5.67 4.40
CA LEU A 87 -7.29 4.67 3.74
C LEU A 87 -6.31 5.38 2.82
N VAL A 88 -5.04 5.37 3.21
CA VAL A 88 -3.95 6.00 2.46
C VAL A 88 -2.77 5.06 2.33
N GLU A 89 -2.02 5.19 1.24
CA GLU A 89 -0.84 4.36 1.04
C GLU A 89 0.20 4.62 2.13
N GLY A 90 0.62 3.57 2.85
CA GLY A 90 1.53 3.68 3.99
C GLY A 90 0.86 3.83 5.37
N ASP A 91 -0.47 3.74 5.45
CA ASP A 91 -1.18 3.49 6.71
C ASP A 91 -1.00 2.04 7.20
N SER A 92 -1.65 1.68 8.31
CA SER A 92 -1.62 0.30 8.86
C SER A 92 -2.22 -0.76 7.92
N TRP A 93 -2.92 -0.34 6.87
CA TRP A 93 -3.70 -1.14 5.92
C TRP A 93 -3.11 -1.08 4.49
N GLY A 94 -2.04 -0.31 4.28
CA GLY A 94 -1.48 -0.03 2.95
C GLY A 94 -2.48 0.63 2.00
N GLY A 95 -3.43 1.41 2.52
CA GLY A 95 -4.50 2.06 1.75
C GLY A 95 -5.56 1.10 1.21
N LYS A 96 -5.64 -0.14 1.72
CA LYS A 96 -6.54 -1.18 1.20
C LYS A 96 -7.67 -1.47 2.17
N SER A 97 -8.90 -1.31 1.69
CA SER A 97 -10.14 -1.57 2.43
C SER A 97 -10.26 -3.03 2.86
N GLU A 98 -9.83 -3.96 2.01
CA GLU A 98 -9.91 -5.40 2.28
C GLU A 98 -8.94 -5.80 3.41
N GLN A 99 -7.76 -5.17 3.46
CA GLN A 99 -6.78 -5.43 4.51
C GLN A 99 -7.27 -4.92 5.86
N LEU A 100 -7.86 -3.72 5.90
CA LEU A 100 -8.55 -3.20 7.09
C LEU A 100 -9.65 -4.16 7.55
N ALA A 101 -10.56 -4.53 6.65
CA ALA A 101 -11.70 -5.37 6.98
C ALA A 101 -11.26 -6.74 7.51
N GLN A 102 -10.27 -7.37 6.87
CA GLN A 102 -9.72 -8.66 7.30
C GLN A 102 -9.06 -8.59 8.68
N VAL A 103 -8.20 -7.58 8.92
CA VAL A 103 -7.54 -7.46 10.24
C VAL A 103 -8.55 -7.19 11.34
N VAL A 104 -9.52 -6.30 11.11
CA VAL A 104 -10.55 -6.01 12.10
C VAL A 104 -11.44 -7.23 12.37
N HIS A 105 -11.79 -7.99 11.32
CA HIS A 105 -12.54 -9.24 11.44
C HIS A 105 -11.81 -10.29 12.28
N ASP A 106 -10.53 -10.55 11.99
CA ASP A 106 -9.69 -11.48 12.73
C ASP A 106 -9.58 -11.07 14.22
N ARG A 107 -9.42 -9.77 14.49
CA ARG A 107 -9.31 -9.19 15.84
C ARG A 107 -10.63 -9.19 16.61
N MET A 108 -11.76 -9.24 15.90
CA MET A 108 -13.08 -9.48 16.50
C MET A 108 -13.36 -10.97 16.76
N GLY A 109 -12.49 -11.88 16.36
CA GLY A 109 -12.60 -13.32 16.62
C GLY A 109 -13.06 -14.16 15.43
N GLY A 110 -13.12 -13.60 14.22
CA GLY A 110 -13.30 -14.37 12.98
C GLY A 110 -14.70 -14.96 12.72
N GLY A 111 -15.72 -14.56 13.49
CA GLY A 111 -17.10 -15.05 13.34
C GLY A 111 -17.87 -14.40 12.17
N PRO A 112 -19.17 -14.71 11.99
CA PRO A 112 -19.98 -14.08 10.95
C PRO A 112 -20.07 -12.56 11.11
N ALA A 113 -19.77 -11.82 10.04
CA ALA A 113 -19.72 -10.36 10.05
C ALA A 113 -19.91 -9.78 8.65
N ILE A 114 -20.44 -8.56 8.59
CA ILE A 114 -20.44 -7.71 7.40
C ILE A 114 -19.74 -6.41 7.78
N LEU A 115 -18.59 -6.12 7.17
CA LEU A 115 -17.81 -4.91 7.44
C LEU A 115 -17.94 -3.94 6.27
N ILE A 116 -18.46 -2.75 6.51
CA ILE A 116 -18.50 -1.65 5.55
C ILE A 116 -17.34 -0.70 5.88
N THR A 117 -16.51 -0.42 4.87
CA THR A 117 -15.32 0.43 4.96
C THR A 117 -15.35 1.48 3.85
N PRO A 118 -14.54 2.54 3.92
CA PRO A 118 -14.26 3.37 2.75
C PRO A 118 -13.69 2.50 1.62
N GLY A 119 -14.04 2.82 0.38
CA GLY A 119 -13.53 2.11 -0.80
C GLY A 119 -12.18 2.64 -1.27
N SER A 120 -11.70 2.10 -2.39
CA SER A 120 -10.40 2.48 -2.99
C SER A 120 -10.42 3.86 -3.67
N TYR A 121 -11.59 4.49 -3.81
CA TYR A 121 -11.76 5.80 -4.44
C TYR A 121 -12.42 6.79 -3.47
N PRO A 122 -12.20 8.10 -3.64
CA PRO A 122 -12.90 9.12 -2.87
C PRO A 122 -14.42 8.96 -2.97
N ASP A 123 -15.12 9.06 -1.84
CA ASP A 123 -16.57 8.87 -1.68
C ASP A 123 -17.11 7.48 -2.04
N ASP A 124 -16.22 6.51 -2.30
CA ASP A 124 -16.61 5.12 -2.51
C ASP A 124 -16.65 4.36 -1.18
N ILE A 125 -17.40 3.28 -1.15
CA ILE A 125 -17.48 2.38 0.00
C ILE A 125 -17.28 0.94 -0.46
N ALA A 126 -16.60 0.16 0.38
CA ALA A 126 -16.44 -1.27 0.20
C ALA A 126 -17.24 -2.01 1.28
N ALA A 127 -17.56 -3.27 1.01
CA ALA A 127 -18.11 -4.14 2.01
C ALA A 127 -17.60 -5.57 1.84
N ASP A 128 -17.12 -6.13 2.94
CA ASP A 128 -16.67 -7.51 3.04
C ASP A 128 -17.60 -8.30 3.96
N GLU A 129 -17.81 -9.57 3.62
CA GLU A 129 -18.80 -10.42 4.28
C GLU A 129 -18.27 -11.83 4.56
N TRP A 130 -18.57 -12.32 5.76
CA TRP A 130 -18.22 -13.65 6.25
C TRP A 130 -19.43 -14.33 6.90
N PRO A 131 -19.78 -15.58 6.51
CA PRO A 131 -19.31 -16.28 5.32
C PRO A 131 -19.72 -15.52 4.04
N SER A 132 -18.90 -15.62 3.00
CA SER A 132 -19.06 -14.79 1.79
C SER A 132 -20.39 -15.01 1.08
N ASN A 133 -20.94 -13.93 0.51
CA ASN A 133 -22.15 -13.89 -0.32
C ASN A 133 -23.47 -14.30 0.36
N ALA A 134 -23.57 -14.23 1.69
CA ALA A 134 -24.84 -14.49 2.38
C ALA A 134 -25.87 -13.38 2.13
N HIS A 135 -25.42 -12.12 2.07
CA HIS A 135 -26.23 -10.92 1.84
C HIS A 135 -25.73 -10.08 0.66
N GLN A 136 -24.74 -10.60 -0.08
CA GLN A 136 -24.17 -9.97 -1.28
C GLN A 136 -23.59 -8.58 -0.96
N ALA A 137 -22.95 -8.44 0.21
CA ALA A 137 -22.58 -7.13 0.74
C ALA A 137 -21.61 -6.36 -0.17
N GLY A 138 -20.60 -7.03 -0.73
CA GLY A 138 -19.66 -6.39 -1.65
C GLY A 138 -20.34 -5.83 -2.91
N ARG A 139 -21.37 -6.54 -3.42
CA ARG A 139 -22.16 -6.08 -4.57
C ARG A 139 -23.10 -4.93 -4.22
N ALA A 140 -23.69 -4.98 -3.03
CA ALA A 140 -24.48 -3.88 -2.48
C ALA A 140 -23.66 -2.59 -2.37
N ALA A 141 -22.45 -2.66 -1.79
CA ALA A 141 -21.54 -1.53 -1.70
C ALA A 141 -21.10 -1.03 -3.08
N ALA A 142 -20.65 -1.93 -3.96
CA ALA A 142 -20.23 -1.56 -5.31
C ALA A 142 -21.36 -0.94 -6.15
N SER A 143 -22.62 -1.30 -5.89
CA SER A 143 -23.77 -0.73 -6.60
C SER A 143 -23.95 0.77 -6.33
N ILE A 144 -23.51 1.26 -5.16
CA ILE A 144 -23.61 2.68 -4.77
C ILE A 144 -22.83 3.57 -5.73
N PHE A 145 -21.68 3.11 -6.22
CA PHE A 145 -20.88 3.82 -7.22
C PHE A 145 -21.67 4.10 -8.52
N PHE A 146 -22.56 3.18 -8.90
CA PHE A 146 -23.35 3.28 -10.14
C PHE A 146 -24.72 3.94 -9.95
N ASP A 147 -25.14 4.22 -8.71
CA ASP A 147 -26.42 4.84 -8.38
C ASP A 147 -26.36 6.36 -8.60
N ASP A 148 -27.06 6.86 -9.61
CA ASP A 148 -27.12 8.30 -9.89
C ASP A 148 -27.69 9.11 -8.73
N ALA A 149 -28.57 8.52 -7.90
CA ALA A 149 -29.14 9.19 -6.73
C ALA A 149 -28.11 9.41 -5.61
N MET A 150 -26.96 8.73 -5.68
CA MET A 150 -25.86 8.82 -4.72
C MET A 150 -24.73 9.76 -5.21
N LYS A 151 -24.81 10.28 -6.44
CA LYS A 151 -23.84 11.27 -6.93
C LYS A 151 -23.90 12.54 -6.07
N GLY A 152 -22.75 12.96 -5.54
CA GLY A 152 -22.65 14.09 -4.61
C GLY A 152 -23.27 13.85 -3.23
N ALA A 153 -23.77 12.65 -2.95
CA ALA A 153 -24.21 12.29 -1.61
C ALA A 153 -22.99 12.11 -0.69
N GLY A 154 -23.10 12.62 0.54
CA GLY A 154 -22.09 12.40 1.57
C GLY A 154 -22.00 10.93 2.02
N LEU A 155 -20.89 10.61 2.69
CA LEU A 155 -20.52 9.25 3.09
C LEU A 155 -21.62 8.53 3.91
N THR A 156 -22.24 9.21 4.88
CA THR A 156 -23.33 8.65 5.69
C THR A 156 -24.50 8.17 4.85
N LYS A 157 -24.91 8.94 3.84
CA LYS A 157 -26.06 8.60 2.99
C LYS A 157 -25.76 7.40 2.11
N ARG A 158 -24.52 7.28 1.63
CA ARG A 158 -24.02 6.13 0.85
C ARG A 158 -24.01 4.85 1.69
N ILE A 159 -23.48 4.92 2.92
CA ILE A 159 -23.47 3.79 3.86
C ILE A 159 -24.89 3.36 4.19
N SER A 160 -25.76 4.33 4.48
CA SER A 160 -27.18 4.07 4.78
C SER A 160 -27.89 3.37 3.63
N ARG A 161 -27.64 3.78 2.39
CA ARG A 161 -28.17 3.11 1.19
C ARG A 161 -27.61 1.69 1.03
N ALA A 162 -26.32 1.47 1.28
CA ALA A 162 -25.73 0.14 1.22
C ALA A 162 -26.33 -0.80 2.28
N ILE A 163 -26.55 -0.32 3.51
CA ILE A 163 -27.20 -1.10 4.58
C ILE A 163 -28.60 -1.57 4.15
N ASP A 164 -29.37 -0.72 3.47
CA ASP A 164 -30.70 -1.10 2.98
C ASP A 164 -30.63 -2.22 1.91
N ILE A 165 -29.66 -2.15 1.01
CA ILE A 165 -29.46 -3.16 -0.04
C ILE A 165 -28.96 -4.48 0.57
N ILE A 166 -28.03 -4.42 1.53
CA ILE A 166 -27.52 -5.57 2.29
C ILE A 166 -28.67 -6.25 3.05
N LYS A 167 -29.50 -5.46 3.74
CA LYS A 167 -30.66 -5.97 4.46
C LYS A 167 -31.65 -6.70 3.55
N ALA A 168 -31.84 -6.19 2.33
CA ALA A 168 -32.68 -6.83 1.34
C ALA A 168 -32.05 -8.09 0.73
N GLY A 169 -30.72 -8.25 0.79
CA GLY A 169 -29.99 -9.35 0.14
C GLY A 169 -30.03 -9.28 -1.40
N ASP A 170 -30.26 -8.08 -1.95
CA ASP A 170 -30.50 -7.84 -3.38
C ASP A 170 -29.28 -7.19 -4.07
N GLY A 171 -28.08 -7.33 -3.49
CA GLY A 171 -26.84 -6.69 -3.97
C GLY A 171 -26.58 -6.90 -5.47
N ASP A 172 -26.64 -8.14 -5.94
CA ASP A 172 -26.46 -8.51 -7.35
C ASP A 172 -27.55 -7.89 -8.23
N LYS A 173 -28.82 -8.00 -7.83
CA LYS A 173 -29.95 -7.45 -8.62
C LYS A 173 -29.85 -5.94 -8.77
N VAL A 174 -29.47 -5.23 -7.70
CA VAL A 174 -29.31 -3.77 -7.73
C VAL A 174 -28.09 -3.38 -8.56
N TYR A 175 -26.97 -4.08 -8.37
CA TYR A 175 -25.75 -3.88 -9.16
C TYR A 175 -26.01 -4.09 -10.66
N ASP A 176 -26.63 -5.20 -11.05
CA ASP A 176 -26.92 -5.52 -12.45
C ASP A 176 -27.87 -4.48 -13.07
N ARG A 177 -28.89 -4.03 -12.33
CA ARG A 177 -29.81 -2.98 -12.80
C ARG A 177 -29.08 -1.66 -13.06
N LEU A 178 -28.23 -1.23 -12.12
CA LEU A 178 -27.51 0.04 -12.22
C LEU A 178 -26.39 -0.01 -13.27
N THR A 179 -25.86 -1.20 -13.54
CA THR A 179 -24.79 -1.42 -14.52
C THR A 179 -25.28 -1.81 -15.91
N ALA A 180 -26.56 -2.16 -16.09
CA ALA A 180 -27.14 -2.56 -17.37
C ALA A 180 -26.87 -1.57 -18.52
N ARG A 181 -26.83 -0.26 -18.22
CA ARG A 181 -26.51 0.81 -19.18
C ARG A 181 -25.04 0.87 -19.63
N TYR A 182 -24.14 0.23 -18.88
CA TYR A 182 -22.69 0.22 -19.13
C TYR A 182 -22.22 -1.01 -19.90
N GLY A 183 -23.12 -1.95 -20.22
CA GLY A 183 -22.88 -3.00 -21.21
C GLY A 183 -21.73 -3.95 -20.86
N THR A 184 -21.83 -4.65 -19.73
CA THR A 184 -21.06 -5.88 -19.51
C THR A 184 -22.02 -7.07 -19.51
N SER A 185 -22.22 -7.68 -20.68
CA SER A 185 -22.88 -8.99 -20.75
C SER A 185 -21.96 -10.04 -20.12
N SER A 186 -22.20 -10.39 -18.86
CA SER A 186 -21.80 -11.68 -18.30
C SER A 186 -23.09 -12.49 -18.12
N GLY A 187 -23.28 -13.50 -18.97
CA GLY A 187 -24.61 -14.02 -19.32
C GLY A 187 -25.08 -15.29 -18.62
N SER A 188 -26.29 -15.72 -18.98
CA SER A 188 -26.70 -17.13 -18.94
C SER A 188 -27.93 -17.38 -19.83
N GLY A 189 -27.78 -18.28 -20.82
CA GLY A 189 -28.79 -19.25 -21.29
C GLY A 189 -30.11 -18.76 -21.89
N THR A 190 -30.24 -18.85 -23.22
CA THR A 190 -31.06 -19.88 -23.90
C THR A 190 -31.02 -19.68 -25.41
N ALA A 191 -30.61 -20.71 -26.14
CA ALA A 191 -30.56 -20.72 -27.59
C ALA A 191 -32.00 -20.72 -28.17
N LYS A 192 -32.30 -19.77 -29.06
CA LYS A 192 -33.48 -19.83 -29.93
C LYS A 192 -33.03 -19.86 -31.39
N LYS A 193 -33.36 -20.97 -32.07
CA LYS A 193 -33.15 -21.22 -33.51
C LYS A 193 -33.68 -20.06 -34.37
N PRO A 194 -32.99 -19.65 -35.45
CA PRO A 194 -33.65 -18.88 -36.49
C PRO A 194 -34.40 -19.82 -37.44
N ALA A 195 -35.66 -19.50 -37.70
CA ALA A 195 -36.45 -20.07 -38.78
C ALA A 195 -35.98 -19.49 -40.13
N ALA A 196 -35.93 -20.36 -41.13
CA ALA A 196 -35.55 -20.07 -42.50
C ALA A 196 -36.53 -19.10 -43.17
N HIS A 197 -36.03 -18.07 -43.86
CA HIS A 197 -36.78 -17.33 -44.89
C HIS A 197 -35.93 -17.28 -46.15
N GLY A 198 -36.46 -17.87 -47.23
CA GLY A 198 -35.91 -17.81 -48.57
C GLY A 198 -36.05 -16.41 -49.16
N GLY A 199 -35.05 -15.99 -49.93
CA GLY A 199 -35.02 -14.71 -50.61
C GLY A 199 -34.07 -14.71 -51.82
N SER A 200 -34.65 -14.41 -52.97
CA SER A 200 -34.14 -14.33 -54.35
C SER A 200 -32.67 -13.88 -54.57
N PRO A 201 -31.98 -14.42 -55.60
CA PRO A 201 -30.54 -14.21 -55.87
C PRO A 201 -30.13 -12.78 -56.25
N VAL A 202 -31.08 -11.86 -56.47
CA VAL A 202 -30.81 -10.49 -56.95
C VAL A 202 -30.27 -9.55 -55.85
N VAL A 203 -30.52 -9.85 -54.56
CA VAL A 203 -30.05 -9.01 -53.43
C VAL A 203 -28.55 -9.20 -53.12
N ARG A 204 -27.91 -10.24 -53.68
CA ARG A 204 -26.51 -10.57 -53.36
C ARG A 204 -25.48 -9.67 -54.05
N ILE A 205 -25.85 -8.94 -55.11
CA ILE A 205 -24.89 -8.15 -55.90
C ILE A 205 -24.79 -6.70 -55.39
N VAL A 206 -25.88 -6.10 -54.88
CA VAL A 206 -25.84 -4.74 -54.30
C VAL A 206 -25.10 -4.72 -52.94
N ALA A 207 -25.05 -5.84 -52.24
CA ALA A 207 -24.38 -5.97 -50.94
C ALA A 207 -22.84 -5.98 -51.00
N LEU A 208 -22.23 -6.21 -52.16
CA LEU A 208 -20.77 -6.38 -52.26
C LEU A 208 -19.97 -5.09 -52.49
N VAL A 209 -20.60 -3.99 -52.94
CA VAL A 209 -19.91 -2.71 -53.18
C VAL A 209 -20.42 -1.58 -52.27
N ALA A 210 -21.72 -1.54 -51.98
CA ALA A 210 -22.28 -0.51 -51.10
C ALA A 210 -22.02 -0.80 -49.60
N GLY A 211 -21.92 -2.07 -49.22
CA GLY A 211 -21.67 -2.51 -47.85
C GLY A 211 -20.33 -2.04 -47.26
N PRO A 212 -19.20 -2.27 -47.94
CA PRO A 212 -17.89 -1.82 -47.45
C PRO A 212 -17.79 -0.31 -47.35
N LEU A 213 -18.34 0.43 -48.31
CA LEU A 213 -18.32 1.90 -48.31
C LEU A 213 -19.19 2.49 -47.18
N LEU A 214 -20.36 1.91 -46.90
CA LEU A 214 -21.20 2.34 -45.78
C LEU A 214 -20.60 1.98 -44.42
N VAL A 215 -19.92 0.83 -44.31
CA VAL A 215 -19.20 0.44 -43.08
C VAL A 215 -17.98 1.34 -42.85
N LEU A 216 -17.23 1.68 -43.89
CA LEU A 216 -16.10 2.61 -43.79
C LEU A 216 -16.57 4.05 -43.49
N ALA A 217 -17.66 4.50 -44.11
CA ALA A 217 -18.26 5.80 -43.80
C ALA A 217 -18.80 5.84 -42.37
N ALA A 218 -19.48 4.80 -41.90
CA ALA A 218 -19.96 4.69 -40.52
C ALA A 218 -18.81 4.57 -39.52
N ALA A 219 -17.74 3.83 -39.82
CA ALA A 219 -16.55 3.72 -38.99
C ALA A 219 -15.80 5.05 -38.92
N TRP A 220 -15.65 5.77 -40.03
CA TRP A 220 -15.04 7.10 -40.07
C TRP A 220 -15.90 8.13 -39.33
N LEU A 221 -17.23 8.10 -39.50
CA LEU A 221 -18.14 8.97 -38.75
C LEU A 221 -18.11 8.63 -37.26
N LEU A 222 -18.05 7.35 -36.87
CA LEU A 222 -17.91 6.89 -35.48
C LEU A 222 -16.57 7.28 -34.88
N LEU A 223 -15.47 7.20 -35.62
CA LEU A 223 -14.13 7.63 -35.19
C LEU A 223 -14.07 9.16 -35.05
N ARG A 224 -14.67 9.91 -35.96
CA ARG A 224 -14.76 11.38 -35.93
C ARG A 224 -15.74 11.89 -34.87
N ARG A 225 -16.79 11.13 -34.56
CA ARG A 225 -17.71 11.41 -33.44
C ARG A 225 -17.08 10.99 -32.11
N ARG A 226 -16.28 9.92 -32.06
CA ARG A 226 -15.47 9.55 -30.88
C ARG A 226 -14.41 10.59 -30.55
N SER A 227 -13.76 11.20 -31.55
CA SER A 227 -12.81 12.29 -31.29
C SER A 227 -13.52 13.55 -30.79
N ARG A 228 -14.65 13.96 -31.40
CA ARG A 228 -15.44 15.11 -30.93
C ARG A 228 -16.18 14.88 -29.61
N LEU A 229 -16.53 13.63 -29.27
CA LEU A 229 -17.13 13.25 -27.98
C LEU A 229 -16.08 13.01 -26.89
N ARG A 230 -14.80 12.81 -27.26
CA ARG A 230 -13.68 12.81 -26.30
C ARG A 230 -13.40 14.22 -25.77
N ASP A 231 -13.74 15.26 -26.54
CA ASP A 231 -13.72 16.65 -26.09
C ASP A 231 -14.98 17.08 -25.30
N LEU A 232 -16.06 16.27 -25.32
CA LEU A 232 -17.32 16.55 -24.62
C LEU A 232 -17.61 15.58 -23.46
N ALA A 233 -16.67 14.69 -23.15
CA ALA A 233 -16.75 13.75 -22.02
C ALA A 233 -15.91 14.24 -20.84
N THR A 234 -16.29 15.37 -20.24
CA THR A 234 -15.91 15.74 -18.87
C THR A 234 -17.10 16.30 -18.09
N PRO A 235 -18.11 15.49 -17.72
CA PRO A 235 -18.97 15.83 -16.60
C PRO A 235 -18.23 15.43 -15.32
N PHE A 236 -17.63 16.42 -14.65
CA PHE A 236 -16.86 16.32 -13.40
C PHE A 236 -15.54 15.54 -13.47
N ALA A 237 -14.61 16.03 -14.30
CA ALA A 237 -13.21 15.92 -13.88
C ALA A 237 -13.05 16.78 -12.61
N MET A 238 -13.01 16.15 -11.43
CA MET A 238 -12.41 16.77 -10.24
C MET A 238 -11.14 17.47 -10.72
N PRO A 239 -10.99 18.79 -10.47
CA PRO A 239 -9.88 19.51 -11.08
C PRO A 239 -8.59 18.81 -10.65
N ARG A 240 -7.67 18.60 -11.59
CA ARG A 240 -6.38 17.93 -11.34
C ARG A 240 -5.67 18.48 -10.10
N SER A 241 -5.99 19.70 -9.69
CA SER A 241 -5.56 20.34 -8.46
C SER A 241 -5.98 19.61 -7.18
N VAL A 242 -7.12 18.94 -7.10
CA VAL A 242 -7.55 18.22 -5.87
C VAL A 242 -6.78 16.92 -5.69
N PHE A 243 -6.60 16.13 -6.75
CA PHE A 243 -5.72 14.97 -6.71
C PHE A 243 -4.25 15.38 -6.57
N ALA A 244 -3.83 16.48 -7.20
CA ALA A 244 -2.50 17.03 -6.99
C ALA A 244 -2.32 17.54 -5.55
N ALA A 245 -3.36 18.09 -4.92
CA ALA A 245 -3.33 18.53 -3.53
C ALA A 245 -3.32 17.34 -2.57
N ALA A 246 -4.07 16.27 -2.84
CA ALA A 246 -4.04 15.03 -2.06
C ALA A 246 -2.67 14.33 -2.19
N HIS A 247 -2.17 14.13 -3.41
CA HIS A 247 -0.81 13.62 -3.63
C HIS A 247 0.27 14.51 -3.03
N LYS A 248 0.06 15.84 -3.04
CA LYS A 248 0.97 16.79 -2.39
C LYS A 248 0.91 16.69 -0.87
N ALA A 249 -0.28 16.54 -0.29
CA ALA A 249 -0.45 16.33 1.15
C ALA A 249 0.17 14.99 1.60
N ASP A 250 0.01 13.93 0.79
CA ASP A 250 0.67 12.64 1.02
C ASP A 250 2.20 12.76 0.89
N GLU A 251 2.69 13.53 -0.09
CA GLU A 251 4.12 13.82 -0.25
C GLU A 251 4.67 14.64 0.91
N ASP A 252 3.94 15.66 1.38
CA ASP A 252 4.33 16.50 2.51
C ASP A 252 4.38 15.65 3.80
N GLY A 253 3.37 14.82 4.06
CA GLY A 253 3.40 13.88 5.18
C GLY A 253 4.52 12.84 5.07
N LEU A 254 4.86 12.39 3.86
CA LEU A 254 6.00 11.50 3.62
C LEU A 254 7.34 12.22 3.85
N ARG A 255 7.43 13.51 3.49
CA ARG A 255 8.60 14.37 3.71
C ARG A 255 8.79 14.65 5.20
N ASP A 256 7.73 14.91 5.95
CA ASP A 256 7.77 15.09 7.40
C ASP A 256 8.31 13.82 8.08
N ARG A 257 7.78 12.65 7.71
CA ARG A 257 8.28 11.36 8.18
C ARG A 257 9.74 11.14 7.81
N ALA A 258 10.14 11.45 6.59
CA ALA A 258 11.54 11.33 6.15
C ALA A 258 12.45 12.24 6.98
N THR A 259 12.01 13.46 7.30
CA THR A 259 12.74 14.42 8.13
C THR A 259 12.96 13.86 9.53
N GLU A 260 11.90 13.38 10.18
CA GLU A 260 11.98 12.73 11.49
C GLU A 260 12.94 11.54 11.48
N GLU A 261 12.85 10.69 10.47
CA GLU A 261 13.67 9.49 10.35
C GLU A 261 15.15 9.77 10.07
N VAL A 262 15.46 10.83 9.31
CA VAL A 262 16.84 11.32 9.13
C VAL A 262 17.41 11.82 10.46
N VAL A 263 16.65 12.62 11.21
CA VAL A 263 17.06 13.07 12.54
C VAL A 263 17.33 11.88 13.46
N ARG A 264 16.38 10.93 13.50
CA ARG A 264 16.50 9.72 14.32
C ARG A 264 17.72 8.88 13.94
N LEU A 265 17.99 8.69 12.65
CA LEU A 265 19.21 8.01 12.21
C LEU A 265 20.48 8.74 12.69
N GLY A 266 20.49 10.08 12.62
CA GLY A 266 21.62 10.87 13.10
C GLY A 266 21.84 10.74 14.61
N GLU A 267 20.78 10.61 15.40
CA GLU A 267 20.86 10.31 16.84
C GLU A 267 21.34 8.87 17.09
N GLU A 268 20.75 7.89 16.40
CA GLU A 268 21.14 6.47 16.45
C GLU A 268 22.63 6.29 16.12
N ALA A 269 23.13 6.95 15.06
CA ALA A 269 24.53 6.86 14.65
C ALA A 269 25.51 7.54 15.63
N ARG A 270 25.11 8.66 16.26
CA ARG A 270 25.96 9.33 17.27
C ARG A 270 26.00 8.59 18.60
N ALA A 271 24.92 7.90 18.95
CA ALA A 271 24.83 7.08 20.16
C ALA A 271 25.38 5.66 19.98
N ALA A 272 25.65 5.24 18.74
CA ALA A 272 26.13 3.91 18.44
C ALA A 272 27.52 3.66 19.03
N GLU A 273 27.61 2.65 19.89
CA GLU A 273 28.87 2.08 20.38
C GLU A 273 29.18 0.84 19.52
N GLY A 274 30.34 0.80 18.86
CA GLY A 274 30.66 -0.30 17.97
C GLY A 274 31.88 -0.05 17.10
N ASP A 275 31.98 -0.80 15.99
CA ASP A 275 33.03 -0.64 14.98
C ASP A 275 33.02 0.80 14.42
N PRO A 276 34.11 1.57 14.56
CA PRO A 276 34.19 2.93 14.04
C PRO A 276 33.87 3.03 12.54
N ALA A 277 34.25 2.02 11.74
CA ALA A 277 33.97 2.00 10.32
C ALA A 277 32.48 1.75 10.01
N ALA A 278 31.77 1.07 10.90
CA ALA A 278 30.32 0.89 10.81
C ALA A 278 29.58 2.18 11.14
N VAL A 279 30.04 2.90 12.17
CA VAL A 279 29.51 4.22 12.55
C VAL A 279 29.75 5.24 11.43
N GLU A 280 30.95 5.26 10.84
CA GLU A 280 31.27 6.14 9.70
C GLU A 280 30.34 5.88 8.52
N ARG A 281 30.14 4.62 8.11
CA ARG A 281 29.18 4.27 7.05
C ARG A 281 27.74 4.71 7.36
N ALA A 282 27.33 4.65 8.62
CA ALA A 282 26.01 5.13 9.03
C ALA A 282 25.90 6.67 8.94
N LEU A 283 26.95 7.39 9.34
CA LEU A 283 27.04 8.85 9.21
C LEU A 283 27.09 9.30 7.74
N ASP A 284 27.76 8.54 6.88
CA ASP A 284 27.76 8.76 5.43
C ASP A 284 26.34 8.64 4.85
N ALA A 285 25.63 7.58 5.22
CA ALA A 285 24.24 7.37 4.81
C ALA A 285 23.31 8.47 5.35
N TYR A 286 23.51 8.92 6.60
CA TYR A 286 22.81 10.07 7.19
C TYR A 286 23.06 11.37 6.39
N SER A 287 24.32 11.66 6.07
CA SER A 287 24.70 12.84 5.29
C SER A 287 24.11 12.82 3.87
N ALA A 288 24.17 11.66 3.21
CA ALA A 288 23.54 11.44 1.92
C ALA A 288 22.01 11.57 1.98
N ALA A 289 21.36 11.03 3.03
CA ALA A 289 19.93 11.12 3.22
C ALA A 289 19.47 12.58 3.39
N GLY A 290 20.19 13.38 4.17
CA GLY A 290 19.95 14.82 4.27
C GLY A 290 20.11 15.54 2.93
N THR A 291 21.19 15.24 2.20
CA THR A 291 21.46 15.81 0.86
C THR A 291 20.33 15.55 -0.13
N VAL A 292 19.77 14.34 -0.13
CA VAL A 292 18.63 13.96 -0.98
C VAL A 292 17.34 14.60 -0.49
N LEU A 293 17.09 14.59 0.82
CA LEU A 293 15.89 15.18 1.41
C LEU A 293 15.77 16.68 1.08
N ASP A 294 16.86 17.43 1.21
CA ASP A 294 16.93 18.87 0.89
C ASP A 294 16.58 19.19 -0.57
N ARG A 295 16.78 18.23 -1.47
CA ARG A 295 16.63 18.38 -2.91
C ARG A 295 15.48 17.56 -3.49
N ALA A 296 14.72 16.86 -2.64
CA ALA A 296 13.67 15.93 -3.06
C ALA A 296 12.50 16.65 -3.73
N ARG A 297 12.16 16.25 -4.96
CA ARG A 297 11.06 16.85 -5.75
C ARG A 297 9.78 16.02 -5.80
N GLY A 298 9.78 14.86 -5.15
CA GLY A 298 8.63 13.97 -5.14
C GLY A 298 8.87 12.66 -4.40
N VAL A 299 7.85 11.80 -4.42
CA VAL A 299 7.80 10.50 -3.73
C VAL A 299 9.00 9.59 -4.09
N THR A 300 9.50 9.64 -5.34
CA THR A 300 10.67 8.86 -5.76
C THR A 300 11.94 9.25 -5.00
N ASP A 301 12.17 10.54 -4.79
CA ASP A 301 13.33 11.02 -4.05
C ASP A 301 13.18 10.74 -2.55
N LEU A 302 11.97 10.91 -2.01
CA LEU A 302 11.66 10.57 -0.62
C LEU A 302 11.83 9.07 -0.34
N ALA A 303 11.43 8.20 -1.28
CA ALA A 303 11.74 6.77 -1.22
C ALA A 303 13.25 6.49 -1.21
N GLY A 304 14.04 7.32 -1.90
CA GLY A 304 15.51 7.33 -1.86
C GLY A 304 16.07 7.68 -0.49
N VAL A 305 15.47 8.66 0.20
CA VAL A 305 15.83 9.01 1.59
C VAL A 305 15.62 7.80 2.51
N PHE A 306 14.50 7.10 2.41
CA PHE A 306 14.26 5.88 3.20
C PHE A 306 15.23 4.74 2.86
N ALA A 307 15.65 4.61 1.60
CA ALA A 307 16.65 3.62 1.21
C ALA A 307 18.02 3.92 1.84
N LEU A 308 18.43 5.19 1.88
CA LEU A 308 19.64 5.63 2.57
C LEU A 308 19.54 5.43 4.08
N ILE A 309 18.37 5.72 4.68
CA ILE A 309 18.15 5.45 6.11
C ILE A 309 18.27 3.96 6.41
N ALA A 310 17.68 3.10 5.57
CA ALA A 310 17.79 1.65 5.71
C ALA A 310 19.25 1.17 5.57
N GLU A 311 20.03 1.76 4.66
CA GLU A 311 21.47 1.50 4.52
C GLU A 311 22.26 1.92 5.77
N GLY A 312 21.96 3.10 6.35
CA GLY A 312 22.61 3.56 7.58
C GLY A 312 22.31 2.66 8.78
N ARG A 313 21.04 2.28 8.98
CA ARG A 313 20.65 1.33 10.04
C ARG A 313 21.24 -0.07 9.82
N ALA A 314 21.33 -0.50 8.56
CA ALA A 314 22.01 -1.74 8.20
C ALA A 314 23.49 -1.72 8.61
N ALA A 315 24.15 -0.58 8.47
CA ALA A 315 25.55 -0.42 8.89
C ALA A 315 25.72 -0.54 10.41
N LEU A 316 24.77 -0.03 11.20
CA LEU A 316 24.78 -0.11 12.67
C LEU A 316 24.32 -1.47 13.22
N SER A 317 23.65 -2.29 12.41
CA SER A 317 23.10 -3.57 12.84
C SER A 317 24.18 -4.65 12.95
N THR A 318 24.16 -5.41 14.04
CA THR A 318 24.97 -6.63 14.21
C THR A 318 24.31 -7.88 13.62
N ALA A 319 23.07 -7.75 13.14
CA ALA A 319 22.34 -8.83 12.48
C ALA A 319 22.99 -9.18 11.12
N PRO A 320 22.74 -10.39 10.58
CA PRO A 320 23.19 -10.76 9.25
C PRO A 320 22.81 -9.71 8.21
N ALA A 321 23.65 -9.57 7.17
CA ALA A 321 23.52 -8.55 6.13
C ALA A 321 22.06 -8.35 5.69
N THR A 322 21.51 -7.20 6.06
CA THR A 322 20.14 -6.81 5.71
C THR A 322 20.05 -6.52 4.22
N LEU A 323 19.04 -7.08 3.58
CA LEU A 323 18.75 -6.75 2.20
C LEU A 323 18.25 -5.28 2.11
N PRO A 324 18.47 -4.62 0.96
CA PRO A 324 17.93 -3.28 0.73
C PRO A 324 16.39 -3.29 0.73
N LEU A 325 15.79 -2.12 0.63
CA LEU A 325 14.34 -1.98 0.47
C LEU A 325 13.84 -2.66 -0.82
N CYS A 326 12.54 -2.89 -0.90
CA CYS A 326 11.92 -3.52 -2.06
C CYS A 326 12.20 -2.76 -3.36
N PHE A 327 12.84 -3.43 -4.32
CA PHE A 327 13.14 -2.90 -5.66
C PHE A 327 11.91 -2.34 -6.37
N PHE A 328 10.75 -3.00 -6.27
CA PHE A 328 9.57 -2.55 -7.00
C PHE A 328 9.01 -1.24 -6.41
N HIS A 329 9.02 -1.12 -5.08
CA HIS A 329 8.52 0.05 -4.38
C HIS A 329 9.17 0.13 -2.98
N PRO A 330 10.18 1.00 -2.77
CA PRO A 330 10.95 1.02 -1.52
C PRO A 330 10.10 1.28 -0.27
N LEU A 331 9.00 2.03 -0.40
CA LEU A 331 8.08 2.30 0.73
C LEU A 331 7.29 1.06 1.20
N HIS A 332 7.40 -0.09 0.51
CA HIS A 332 6.91 -1.38 1.04
C HIS A 332 7.80 -1.92 2.18
N GLY A 333 8.99 -1.34 2.39
CA GLY A 333 9.93 -1.76 3.42
C GLY A 333 10.98 -2.76 2.94
N PRO A 334 11.71 -3.39 3.88
CA PRO A 334 12.85 -4.26 3.59
C PRO A 334 12.51 -5.45 2.70
N ALA A 335 13.43 -5.80 1.81
CA ALA A 335 13.31 -7.01 1.03
C ALA A 335 13.55 -8.27 1.88
N VAL A 336 12.86 -9.35 1.53
CA VAL A 336 13.04 -10.66 2.19
C VAL A 336 13.94 -11.58 1.37
N ARG A 337 14.09 -11.32 0.07
CA ARG A 337 14.93 -12.13 -0.81
C ARG A 337 15.31 -11.43 -2.12
N ARG A 338 16.49 -11.76 -2.66
CA ARG A 338 16.87 -11.45 -4.04
C ARG A 338 16.34 -12.50 -5.01
N ILE A 339 15.63 -12.06 -6.05
CA ILE A 339 15.05 -12.93 -7.09
C ILE A 339 15.56 -12.54 -8.48
N PRO A 340 15.72 -13.51 -9.39
CA PRO A 340 15.77 -13.21 -10.80
C PRO A 340 14.41 -12.68 -11.27
N TRP A 341 14.39 -11.50 -11.88
CA TRP A 341 13.19 -10.87 -12.43
C TRP A 341 13.47 -10.33 -13.83
N ARG A 342 12.46 -10.36 -14.69
CA ARG A 342 12.55 -9.91 -16.08
C ARG A 342 11.48 -8.85 -16.32
N PRO A 343 11.87 -7.61 -16.67
CA PRO A 343 10.92 -6.60 -17.10
C PRO A 343 10.12 -7.07 -18.32
N LEU A 344 8.85 -6.67 -18.40
CA LEU A 344 8.01 -6.98 -19.55
C LEU A 344 8.62 -6.31 -20.80
N GLY A 345 8.65 -7.03 -21.92
CA GLY A 345 9.24 -6.54 -23.17
C GLY A 345 10.78 -6.56 -23.23
N ARG A 346 11.48 -6.99 -22.17
CA ARG A 346 12.95 -7.13 -22.15
C ARG A 346 13.39 -8.59 -22.13
N ARG A 347 14.55 -8.86 -22.74
CA ARG A 347 15.19 -10.19 -22.73
C ARG A 347 16.22 -10.38 -21.61
N GLU A 348 16.59 -9.31 -20.93
CA GLU A 348 17.56 -9.33 -19.85
C GLU A 348 16.88 -9.68 -18.53
N GLN A 349 17.63 -10.36 -17.66
CA GLN A 349 17.17 -10.71 -16.32
C GLN A 349 17.99 -9.91 -15.32
N LEU A 350 17.29 -9.26 -14.40
CA LEU A 350 17.86 -8.52 -13.28
C LEU A 350 17.76 -9.36 -12.01
N ARG A 351 18.74 -9.23 -11.11
CA ARG A 351 18.68 -9.80 -9.76
C ARG A 351 18.25 -8.70 -8.80
N VAL A 352 16.98 -8.74 -8.39
CA VAL A 352 16.35 -7.67 -7.60
C VAL A 352 15.93 -8.14 -6.21
N ALA A 353 16.04 -7.28 -5.21
CA ALA A 353 15.58 -7.54 -3.85
C ALA A 353 14.09 -7.19 -3.75
N ALA A 354 13.25 -8.13 -3.29
CA ALA A 354 11.80 -7.93 -3.22
C ALA A 354 11.27 -8.20 -1.80
N CYS A 355 10.29 -7.40 -1.36
CA CYS A 355 9.48 -7.72 -0.18
C CYS A 355 8.59 -8.94 -0.45
N ASP A 356 8.04 -9.53 0.61
CA ASP A 356 7.22 -10.73 0.50
C ASP A 356 5.99 -10.55 -0.42
N THR A 357 5.31 -9.39 -0.34
CA THR A 357 4.14 -9.09 -1.17
C THR A 357 4.49 -9.04 -2.66
N CYS A 358 5.53 -8.29 -3.05
CA CYS A 358 5.96 -8.21 -4.44
C CYS A 358 6.50 -9.55 -4.94
N LEU A 359 7.19 -10.30 -4.07
CA LEU A 359 7.65 -11.65 -4.38
C LEU A 359 6.47 -12.60 -4.68
N ARG A 360 5.39 -12.54 -3.90
CA ARG A 360 4.16 -13.31 -4.16
C ARG A 360 3.53 -12.91 -5.49
N ALA A 361 3.47 -11.62 -5.82
CA ALA A 361 2.97 -11.14 -7.11
C ALA A 361 3.78 -11.69 -8.29
N VAL A 362 5.11 -11.58 -8.24
CA VAL A 362 6.00 -12.11 -9.30
C VAL A 362 5.83 -13.62 -9.47
N ARG A 363 5.78 -14.37 -8.37
CA ARG A 363 5.56 -15.83 -8.40
C ARG A 363 4.20 -16.22 -9.01
N ALA A 364 3.18 -15.42 -8.73
CA ALA A 364 1.85 -15.58 -9.30
C ALA A 364 1.72 -15.03 -10.74
N ARG A 365 2.83 -14.61 -11.36
CA ARG A 365 2.86 -13.98 -12.69
C ARG A 365 1.95 -12.74 -12.81
N ARG A 366 1.78 -12.01 -11.71
CA ARG A 366 1.07 -10.72 -11.67
C ARG A 366 2.08 -9.58 -11.61
N ALA A 367 1.68 -8.41 -12.12
CA ALA A 367 2.47 -7.19 -11.99
C ALA A 367 2.54 -6.78 -10.50
N PRO A 368 3.74 -6.64 -9.93
CA PRO A 368 3.90 -6.03 -8.61
C PRO A 368 3.44 -4.56 -8.64
N ALA A 369 3.05 -4.01 -7.50
CA ALA A 369 2.92 -2.56 -7.37
C ALA A 369 4.31 -1.95 -7.48
N VAL A 370 4.47 -1.01 -8.41
CA VAL A 370 5.75 -0.40 -8.79
C VAL A 370 5.69 1.10 -8.58
N LEU A 371 6.74 1.66 -7.99
CA LEU A 371 6.90 3.09 -7.85
C LEU A 371 7.11 3.73 -9.23
N THR A 372 6.32 4.76 -9.53
CA THR A 372 6.37 5.44 -10.84
C THR A 372 7.01 6.81 -10.73
N GLU A 373 7.73 7.19 -11.77
CA GLU A 373 8.31 8.52 -11.96
C GLU A 373 7.70 9.19 -13.20
N ARG A 374 7.62 10.52 -13.20
CA ARG A 374 7.23 11.27 -14.39
C ARG A 374 8.43 11.45 -15.32
N LEU A 375 8.31 10.94 -16.55
CA LEU A 375 9.25 11.15 -17.64
C LEU A 375 8.49 11.71 -18.85
N ASP A 376 8.90 12.87 -19.35
CA ASP A 376 8.30 13.54 -20.52
C ASP A 376 6.75 13.68 -20.42
N GLY A 377 6.24 13.92 -19.22
CA GLY A 377 4.80 14.07 -18.94
C GLY A 377 4.03 12.76 -18.74
N HIS A 378 4.69 11.60 -18.86
CA HIS A 378 4.10 10.28 -18.66
C HIS A 378 4.58 9.63 -17.35
N LEU A 379 3.69 8.90 -16.67
CA LEU A 379 4.10 8.05 -15.54
C LEU A 379 4.65 6.74 -16.08
N VAL A 380 5.91 6.46 -15.74
CA VAL A 380 6.59 5.21 -16.07
C VAL A 380 7.12 4.59 -14.79
N PRO A 381 7.27 3.25 -14.70
CA PRO A 381 8.07 2.63 -13.65
C PRO A 381 9.41 3.34 -13.48
N TYR A 382 9.83 3.64 -12.25
CA TYR A 382 11.06 4.43 -12.04
C TYR A 382 12.29 3.77 -12.69
N PHE A 383 12.35 2.43 -12.72
CA PHE A 383 13.43 1.66 -13.34
C PHE A 383 13.41 1.66 -14.87
N GLU A 384 12.39 2.25 -15.51
CA GLU A 384 12.34 2.49 -16.96
C GLU A 384 12.87 3.88 -17.34
N VAL A 385 13.11 4.76 -16.36
CA VAL A 385 13.83 6.02 -16.58
C VAL A 385 15.28 5.70 -16.97
N PRO A 386 15.89 6.39 -17.97
CA PRO A 386 17.30 6.18 -18.31
C PRO A 386 18.20 6.31 -17.08
N ALA A 387 19.12 5.37 -16.89
CA ALA A 387 19.97 5.28 -15.70
C ALA A 387 20.83 6.54 -15.51
N GLU A 388 21.21 7.20 -16.60
CA GLU A 388 21.98 8.44 -16.61
C GLU A 388 21.16 9.65 -16.14
N LYS A 389 19.82 9.53 -16.09
CA LYS A 389 18.90 10.59 -15.68
C LYS A 389 18.31 10.40 -14.29
N SER A 390 18.45 9.20 -13.70
CA SER A 390 17.87 8.88 -12.39
C SER A 390 18.78 7.92 -11.64
N LEU A 391 19.37 8.41 -10.54
CA LEU A 391 20.12 7.60 -9.58
C LEU A 391 19.30 6.40 -9.11
N TRP A 392 18.00 6.58 -8.92
CA TRP A 392 17.12 5.53 -8.45
C TRP A 392 16.95 4.44 -9.50
N ALA A 393 16.78 4.81 -10.77
CA ALA A 393 16.74 3.84 -11.88
C ALA A 393 18.05 3.06 -12.00
N ALA A 394 19.20 3.74 -11.88
CA ALA A 394 20.52 3.13 -11.99
C ALA A 394 20.81 2.12 -10.86
N THR A 395 20.38 2.43 -9.64
CA THR A 395 20.73 1.65 -8.44
C THR A 395 19.63 0.71 -7.98
N GLY A 396 18.39 0.91 -8.44
CA GLY A 396 17.21 0.21 -7.93
C GLY A 396 17.02 0.41 -6.42
N TYR A 397 17.31 1.61 -5.91
CA TYR A 397 17.34 1.90 -4.47
C TYR A 397 18.25 0.94 -3.68
N GLY A 398 19.43 0.63 -4.24
CA GLY A 398 20.43 -0.26 -3.65
C GLY A 398 20.23 -1.73 -4.04
N SER A 399 19.10 -2.09 -4.65
CA SER A 399 18.85 -3.45 -5.10
C SER A 399 19.80 -3.92 -6.20
N LEU A 400 20.29 -3.03 -7.06
CA LEU A 400 21.15 -3.39 -8.19
C LEU A 400 22.65 -3.25 -7.86
N LEU A 401 22.99 -2.73 -6.69
CA LEU A 401 24.36 -2.54 -6.23
C LEU A 401 24.98 -3.87 -5.78
N SER A 402 26.26 -4.05 -6.13
CA SER A 402 27.07 -5.24 -5.79
C SER A 402 28.37 -4.91 -5.06
N GLY A 403 28.67 -3.62 -4.83
CA GLY A 403 29.91 -3.16 -4.21
C GLY A 403 29.73 -1.80 -3.54
N ASP A 404 29.60 -0.74 -4.35
CA ASP A 404 29.38 0.63 -3.87
C ASP A 404 28.07 0.78 -3.10
N SER A 405 28.06 1.64 -2.08
CA SER A 405 26.87 1.98 -1.30
C SER A 405 26.04 3.08 -1.96
N LEU A 406 24.75 3.19 -1.63
CA LEU A 406 23.93 4.30 -2.10
C LEU A 406 24.49 5.64 -1.62
N ALA A 407 24.98 5.70 -0.37
CA ALA A 407 25.60 6.90 0.16
C ALA A 407 26.78 7.37 -0.70
N ALA A 408 27.63 6.45 -1.15
CA ALA A 408 28.77 6.77 -2.01
C ALA A 408 28.32 7.38 -3.36
N HIS A 409 27.26 6.86 -3.97
CA HIS A 409 26.69 7.44 -5.20
C HIS A 409 26.20 8.88 -4.98
N VAL A 410 25.49 9.15 -3.88
CA VAL A 410 25.01 10.50 -3.56
C VAL A 410 26.18 11.45 -3.32
N GLN A 411 27.19 11.03 -2.55
CA GLN A 411 28.37 11.83 -2.23
C GLN A 411 29.23 12.17 -3.47
N ARG A 412 29.27 11.29 -4.48
CA ARG A 412 29.91 11.59 -5.77
C ARG A 412 29.15 12.61 -6.62
N GLY A 413 27.90 12.94 -6.24
CA GLY A 413 27.04 13.82 -6.99
C GLY A 413 26.20 13.11 -8.06
N ASP A 414 26.07 11.78 -8.00
CA ASP A 414 25.24 11.04 -8.95
C ASP A 414 23.74 11.38 -8.79
N PHE A 415 23.36 11.92 -7.62
CA PHE A 415 22.05 12.56 -7.42
C PHE A 415 22.04 13.97 -8.04
N THR A 416 22.03 14.01 -9.38
CA THR A 416 21.92 15.26 -10.16
C THR A 416 20.57 15.34 -10.86
N ARG A 417 19.76 16.33 -10.48
CA ARG A 417 18.60 16.76 -11.25
C ARG A 417 19.03 17.99 -12.06
N THR A 418 19.63 17.78 -13.23
CA THR A 418 19.72 18.87 -14.21
C THR A 418 18.29 19.32 -14.51
N LEU A 419 18.05 20.63 -14.42
CA LEU A 419 16.73 21.25 -14.56
C LEU A 419 16.10 20.82 -15.90
N GLY A 420 15.15 19.90 -15.83
CA GLY A 420 14.28 19.50 -16.94
C GLY A 420 12.87 20.00 -16.69
#